data_AF-A0A6G5A4T6-F1
#
_entry.id   AF-A0A6G5A4T6-F1
#
_cell.length_a   1.000
_cell.length_b   1.000
_cell.length_c   1.000
_cell.angle_alpha   90.00
_cell.angle_beta   90.00
_cell.angle_gamma   90.00
#
_symmetry.space_group_name_H-M   'P 1'
#
loop_
_entity.id
_entity.type
_entity.pdbx_description
1 polymer ?
#
loop_
_entity_poly.entity_id
_entity_poly.type
_entity_poly.pdbx_seq_one_letter_code
_entity_poly.pdbx_strand_id
1 'polypeptide(L)'
;MYSTKLIIVMGLCVGGIGAQNASFQDLLDLLNTTLKIYVYATSYMMYRLPNEVTCLYYLKLYLQEMFFRVDVNYNVGSQRYSKEVTGVLRNDTPTGDPVMQPYSWPGPFPFAPRHLKYYDKKNHCGVFLLNVTGQTHCELHIWETGIKKKIIFIL
;
A
#
# COMPACT_ATOMS: atom_id res chain seq x y z
N MET A 1 -17.00 -12.84 -20.46
CA MET A 1 -15.61 -12.81 -20.99
C MET A 1 -14.78 -11.93 -20.08
N TYR A 2 -14.09 -12.55 -19.12
CA TYR A 2 -13.26 -11.86 -18.14
C TYR A 2 -11.98 -11.38 -18.80
N SER A 3 -11.67 -10.09 -18.64
CA SER A 3 -10.52 -9.43 -19.27
C SER A 3 -9.21 -10.05 -18.77
N THR A 4 -8.53 -10.78 -19.64
CA THR A 4 -7.28 -11.52 -19.42
C THR A 4 -6.07 -10.64 -19.09
N LYS A 5 -6.23 -9.30 -19.03
CA LYS A 5 -5.14 -8.35 -18.79
C LYS A 5 -4.82 -8.10 -17.31
N LEU A 6 -5.71 -8.45 -16.38
CA LEU A 6 -5.50 -8.17 -14.96
C LEU A 6 -4.57 -9.18 -14.25
N ILE A 7 -4.27 -10.33 -14.87
CA ILE A 7 -3.52 -11.43 -14.26
C ILE A 7 -2.00 -11.17 -14.26
N ILE A 8 -1.49 -10.42 -15.24
CA ILE A 8 -0.03 -10.33 -15.49
C ILE A 8 0.69 -9.41 -14.48
N VAL A 9 0.01 -8.40 -13.91
CA VAL A 9 0.65 -7.43 -13.01
C VAL A 9 0.85 -7.96 -11.59
N MET A 10 -0.01 -8.86 -11.12
CA MET A 10 0.17 -9.55 -9.83
C MET A 10 1.33 -10.56 -9.86
N GLY A 11 1.63 -11.15 -11.03
CA GLY A 11 2.68 -12.16 -11.17
C GLY A 11 4.10 -11.65 -10.92
N LEU A 12 4.38 -10.35 -11.02
CA LEU A 12 5.77 -9.83 -10.96
C LEU A 12 6.21 -9.31 -9.59
N CYS A 13 5.31 -9.25 -8.62
CA CYS A 13 5.71 -9.22 -7.20
C CYS A 13 5.80 -10.66 -6.64
N VAL A 14 5.22 -11.64 -7.36
CA VAL A 14 5.03 -13.02 -6.92
C VAL A 14 6.00 -14.02 -7.60
N GLY A 15 6.54 -13.68 -8.77
CA GLY A 15 7.35 -14.56 -9.63
C GLY A 15 8.81 -14.77 -9.18
N GLY A 16 9.19 -14.24 -8.03
CA GLY A 16 10.48 -14.49 -7.37
C GLY A 16 10.33 -14.76 -5.87
N ILE A 17 9.15 -15.20 -5.44
CA ILE A 17 8.80 -15.39 -4.03
C ILE A 17 9.48 -16.65 -3.48
N GLY A 18 10.66 -16.44 -2.91
CA GLY A 18 10.92 -16.95 -1.57
C GLY A 18 10.39 -15.95 -0.54
N ALA A 19 9.13 -15.52 -0.63
CA ALA A 19 8.60 -14.50 0.29
C ALA A 19 8.43 -15.13 1.66
N GLN A 20 9.37 -14.76 2.52
CA GLN A 20 9.20 -14.87 3.95
C GLN A 20 8.14 -13.84 4.37
N ASN A 21 7.43 -14.14 5.46
CA ASN A 21 6.53 -13.17 6.08
C ASN A 21 7.32 -11.90 6.40
N ALA A 22 6.72 -10.74 6.14
CA ALA A 22 7.36 -9.47 6.45
C ALA A 22 7.59 -9.32 7.95
N SER A 23 8.75 -8.78 8.32
CA SER A 23 9.11 -8.41 9.68
C SER A 23 8.76 -6.95 9.98
N PHE A 24 8.72 -6.57 11.26
CA PHE A 24 8.52 -5.16 11.62
C PHE A 24 9.58 -4.22 11.03
N GLN A 25 10.83 -4.69 10.90
CA GLN A 25 11.89 -3.94 10.22
C GLN A 25 11.55 -3.70 8.75
N ASP A 26 10.89 -4.64 8.08
CA ASP A 26 10.47 -4.47 6.68
C ASP A 26 9.41 -3.38 6.51
N LEU A 27 8.53 -3.21 7.51
CA LEU A 27 7.58 -2.12 7.53
C LEU A 27 8.28 -0.77 7.71
N LEU A 28 9.26 -0.70 8.62
CA LEU A 28 10.07 0.50 8.82
C LEU A 28 10.87 0.83 7.55
N ASP A 29 11.49 -0.18 6.93
CA ASP A 29 12.25 -0.05 5.68
C ASP A 29 11.35 0.49 4.56
N LEU A 30 10.15 -0.09 4.37
CA LEU A 30 9.17 0.36 3.38
C LEU A 30 8.79 1.84 3.56
N LEU A 31 8.60 2.28 4.81
CA LEU A 31 8.18 3.65 5.12
C LEU A 31 9.35 4.64 5.15
N ASN A 32 10.58 4.19 5.37
CA ASN A 32 11.74 5.03 5.55
C ASN A 32 12.34 5.51 4.22
N THR A 33 11.57 6.29 3.48
CA THR A 33 11.99 6.84 2.18
C THR A 33 11.56 8.30 2.01
N THR A 34 12.29 9.03 1.16
CA THR A 34 11.90 10.37 0.69
C THR A 34 11.09 10.30 -0.60
N LEU A 35 10.97 9.11 -1.20
CA LEU A 35 10.22 8.88 -2.42
C LEU A 35 8.72 8.74 -2.14
N LYS A 36 7.91 8.95 -3.17
CA LYS A 36 6.47 8.63 -3.12
C LYS A 36 6.29 7.12 -2.99
N ILE A 37 5.38 6.74 -2.11
CA ILE A 37 4.87 5.37 -2.01
C ILE A 37 3.46 5.39 -2.58
N TYR A 38 3.25 4.69 -3.68
CA TYR A 38 1.95 4.57 -4.34
C TYR A 38 1.18 3.38 -3.77
N VAL A 39 -0.10 3.59 -3.47
CA VAL A 39 -1.06 2.50 -3.32
C VAL A 39 -1.51 2.13 -4.74
N TYR A 40 -0.76 1.23 -5.35
CA TYR A 40 -0.84 0.95 -6.79
C TYR A 40 -2.07 0.14 -7.16
N ALA A 41 -2.46 -0.81 -6.33
CA ALA A 41 -3.63 -1.66 -6.54
C ALA A 41 -4.30 -1.97 -5.21
N THR A 42 -5.63 -2.03 -5.20
CA THR A 42 -6.41 -2.51 -4.05
C THR A 42 -7.51 -3.46 -4.52
N SER A 43 -7.93 -4.40 -3.67
CA SER A 43 -9.03 -5.31 -4.01
C SER A 43 -10.42 -4.82 -3.60
N TYR A 44 -10.51 -3.66 -2.93
CA TYR A 44 -11.76 -3.10 -2.42
C TYR A 44 -12.16 -1.75 -3.06
N MET A 45 -11.24 -1.06 -3.75
CA MET A 45 -11.61 0.09 -4.58
C MET A 45 -12.00 -0.44 -5.96
N MET A 46 -13.30 -0.55 -6.22
CA MET A 46 -13.82 -0.87 -7.54
C MET A 46 -13.97 0.42 -8.35
N TYR A 47 -13.24 0.51 -9.49
CA TYR A 47 -13.16 1.58 -10.51
C TYR A 47 -14.48 2.12 -11.11
N ARG A 48 -15.62 1.98 -10.41
CA ARG A 48 -16.97 2.10 -10.98
C ARG A 48 -17.82 3.19 -10.33
N LEU A 49 -17.29 3.94 -9.35
CA LEU A 49 -18.06 4.95 -8.63
C LEU A 49 -17.50 6.37 -8.84
N PRO A 50 -18.34 7.39 -9.01
CA PRO A 50 -17.91 8.76 -9.33
C PRO A 50 -17.10 9.46 -8.23
N ASN A 51 -17.14 8.95 -6.99
CA ASN A 51 -16.42 9.49 -5.83
C ASN A 51 -15.23 8.64 -5.41
N GLU A 52 -14.64 7.91 -6.36
CA GLU A 52 -13.56 6.98 -6.06
C GLU A 52 -12.21 7.67 -5.89
N VAL A 53 -11.48 7.20 -4.89
CA VAL A 53 -10.11 7.61 -4.60
C VAL A 53 -9.18 6.96 -5.62
N THR A 54 -8.55 7.77 -6.47
CA THR A 54 -7.57 7.30 -7.46
C THR A 54 -6.22 7.99 -7.29
N CYS A 55 -5.18 7.44 -7.93
CA CYS A 55 -3.82 7.99 -7.89
C CYS A 55 -3.28 8.23 -6.47
N LEU A 56 -3.67 7.37 -5.52
CA LEU A 56 -3.30 7.47 -4.12
C LEU A 56 -1.80 7.22 -3.95
N TYR A 57 -1.10 8.21 -3.41
CA TYR A 57 0.28 8.06 -2.95
C TYR A 57 0.51 8.84 -1.66
N TYR A 58 1.61 8.55 -0.98
CA TYR A 58 1.98 9.27 0.22
C TYR A 58 3.48 9.49 0.33
N LEU A 59 3.84 10.56 1.05
CA LEU A 59 5.21 10.98 1.35
C LEU A 59 5.41 10.95 2.85
N LYS A 60 6.54 10.38 3.30
CA LYS A 60 6.94 10.43 4.71
C LYS A 60 7.22 11.87 5.12
N LEU A 61 6.51 12.37 6.13
CA LEU A 61 6.85 13.60 6.84
C LEU A 61 7.61 13.30 8.12
N TYR A 62 7.18 12.27 8.85
CA TYR A 62 7.79 11.83 10.11
C TYR A 62 7.67 10.32 10.25
N LEU A 63 8.72 9.70 10.78
CA LEU A 63 8.73 8.29 11.14
C LEU A 63 9.58 8.13 12.41
N GLN A 64 8.96 7.64 13.45
CA GLN A 64 9.59 7.17 14.68
C GLN A 64 9.05 5.77 14.94
N GLU A 65 9.82 4.87 15.54
CA GLU A 65 9.56 3.41 15.58
C GLU A 65 8.08 2.99 15.63
N MET A 66 7.26 3.59 16.51
CA MET A 66 5.84 3.25 16.67
C MET A 66 4.86 4.26 16.07
N PHE A 67 5.32 5.36 15.47
CA PHE A 67 4.49 6.46 14.99
C PHE A 67 4.92 6.95 13.60
N PHE A 68 3.94 7.23 12.75
CA PHE A 68 4.19 7.83 11.44
C PHE A 68 3.29 9.04 11.19
N ARG A 69 3.80 9.96 10.36
CA ARG A 69 3.07 11.08 9.77
C ARG A 69 3.43 11.14 8.30
N VAL A 70 2.41 11.17 7.44
CA VAL A 70 2.58 11.19 5.99
C VAL A 70 1.68 12.25 5.37
N ASP A 71 2.14 12.86 4.28
CA ASP A 71 1.28 13.64 3.40
C ASP A 71 0.70 12.71 2.33
N VAL A 72 -0.62 12.50 2.38
CA VAL A 72 -1.35 11.61 1.48
C VAL A 72 -2.02 12.43 0.40
N ASN A 73 -1.71 12.12 -0.86
CA ASN A 73 -2.20 12.79 -2.05
C ASN A 73 -3.06 11.81 -2.86
N TYR A 74 -4.22 12.27 -3.32
CA TYR A 74 -5.17 11.44 -4.07
C TYR A 74 -6.14 12.29 -4.90
N ASN A 75 -6.84 11.65 -5.83
CA ASN A 75 -7.88 12.29 -6.62
C ASN A 75 -9.25 11.74 -6.22
N VAL A 76 -10.28 12.58 -6.27
CA VAL A 76 -11.70 12.18 -6.27
C VAL A 76 -12.34 12.80 -7.50
N GLY A 77 -12.76 11.96 -8.46
CA GLY A 77 -13.13 12.44 -9.79
C GLY A 77 -11.98 13.20 -10.45
N SER A 78 -12.23 14.44 -10.87
CA SER A 78 -11.22 15.33 -11.47
C SER A 78 -10.46 16.20 -10.46
N GLN A 79 -10.87 16.20 -9.18
CA GLN A 79 -10.29 17.05 -8.16
C GLN A 79 -9.14 16.34 -7.46
N ARG A 80 -8.07 17.10 -7.17
CA ARG A 80 -6.91 16.63 -6.40
C ARG A 80 -7.02 17.08 -4.97
N TYR A 81 -6.73 16.18 -4.04
CA TYR A 81 -6.73 16.42 -2.61
C TYR A 81 -5.39 15.99 -2.02
N SER A 82 -4.98 16.69 -0.97
CA SER A 82 -3.92 16.27 -0.09
C SER A 82 -4.40 16.45 1.34
N LYS A 83 -3.97 15.53 2.21
CA LYS A 83 -4.13 15.68 3.65
C LYS A 83 -3.01 14.96 4.37
N GLU A 84 -2.70 15.48 5.54
CA GLU A 84 -1.84 14.77 6.45
C GLU A 84 -2.59 13.62 7.13
N VAL A 85 -1.91 12.47 7.23
CA VAL A 85 -2.38 11.31 7.98
C VAL A 85 -1.32 10.91 9.00
N THR A 86 -1.76 10.75 10.24
CA THR A 86 -0.96 10.18 11.32
C THR A 86 -1.46 8.78 11.65
N GLY A 87 -0.62 8.01 12.33
CA GLY A 87 -0.98 6.69 12.80
C GLY A 87 0.12 6.03 13.61
N VAL A 88 -0.12 4.78 13.95
CA VAL A 88 0.80 3.94 14.72
C VAL A 88 1.29 2.76 13.91
N LEU A 89 2.49 2.33 14.25
CA LEU A 89 3.11 1.11 13.78
C LEU A 89 3.14 0.12 14.94
N ARG A 90 2.72 -1.12 14.70
CA ARG A 90 2.68 -2.16 15.74
C ARG A 90 3.22 -3.48 15.24
N ASN A 91 3.63 -4.33 16.18
CA ASN A 91 4.08 -5.71 15.93
C ASN A 91 3.45 -6.70 16.92
N ASP A 92 2.36 -6.31 17.56
CA ASP A 92 1.70 -7.03 18.65
C ASP A 92 0.50 -7.86 18.17
N THR A 93 0.51 -8.30 16.91
CA THR A 93 -0.62 -9.06 16.34
C THR A 93 -0.51 -10.55 16.64
N PRO A 94 -1.64 -11.27 16.78
CA PRO A 94 -1.63 -12.73 16.92
C PRO A 94 -0.96 -13.46 15.76
N THR A 95 -0.95 -12.86 14.56
CA THR A 95 -0.32 -13.45 13.37
C THR A 95 1.18 -13.15 13.28
N GLY A 96 1.69 -12.25 14.13
CA GLY A 96 3.06 -11.73 14.06
C GLY A 96 3.32 -10.82 12.85
N ASP A 97 2.28 -10.50 12.06
CA ASP A 97 2.43 -9.59 10.93
C ASP A 97 2.53 -8.14 11.44
N PRO A 98 3.49 -7.34 10.94
CA PRO A 98 3.65 -5.94 11.31
C PRO A 98 2.51 -5.08 10.73
N VAL A 99 2.07 -4.09 11.51
CA VAL A 99 0.84 -3.33 11.24
C VAL A 99 1.13 -1.86 11.07
N MET A 100 0.58 -1.28 10.01
CA MET A 100 0.39 0.16 9.85
C MET A 100 -1.09 0.50 10.10
N GLN A 101 -1.37 1.26 11.14
CA GLN A 101 -2.73 1.69 11.48
C GLN A 101 -2.86 3.21 11.38
N PRO A 102 -3.40 3.74 10.27
CA PRO A 102 -3.69 5.16 10.15
C PRO A 102 -4.93 5.55 10.96
N TYR A 103 -4.97 6.82 11.38
CA TYR A 103 -6.13 7.41 12.03
C TYR A 103 -7.09 8.09 11.05
N SER A 104 -6.76 8.20 9.76
CA SER A 104 -7.63 8.89 8.79
C SER A 104 -7.27 8.62 7.32
N TRP A 105 -7.17 7.36 6.90
CA TRP A 105 -6.84 7.01 5.50
C TRP A 105 -7.92 7.45 4.49
N PRO A 106 -7.58 7.82 3.23
CA PRO A 106 -8.57 8.03 2.19
C PRO A 106 -9.33 6.74 1.80
N GLY A 107 -10.60 6.88 1.44
CA GLY A 107 -11.44 5.79 0.94
C GLY A 107 -12.37 5.18 1.99
N PRO A 108 -12.95 4.00 1.70
CA PRO A 108 -14.05 3.43 2.50
C PRO A 108 -13.63 2.95 3.89
N PHE A 109 -12.33 2.70 4.11
CA PHE A 109 -11.81 2.11 5.34
C PHE A 109 -10.73 2.99 5.99
N PRO A 110 -11.08 4.18 6.50
CA PRO A 110 -10.13 5.18 6.97
C PRO A 110 -9.29 4.73 8.17
N PHE A 111 -9.82 3.84 9.01
CA PHE A 111 -9.18 3.40 10.26
C PHE A 111 -8.70 1.94 10.22
N ALA A 112 -8.87 1.26 9.08
CA ALA A 112 -8.56 -0.16 8.98
C ALA A 112 -7.06 -0.42 9.15
N PRO A 113 -6.65 -1.34 10.05
CA PRO A 113 -5.28 -1.78 10.18
C PRO A 113 -4.82 -2.46 8.89
N ARG A 114 -3.61 -2.11 8.44
CA ARG A 114 -2.94 -2.71 7.28
C ARG A 114 -1.83 -3.61 7.80
N HIS A 115 -1.98 -4.92 7.59
CA HIS A 115 -1.00 -5.92 7.98
C HIS A 115 -0.05 -6.16 6.82
N LEU A 116 1.21 -5.78 6.92
CA LEU A 116 2.19 -6.03 5.87
C LEU A 116 2.50 -7.52 5.86
N LYS A 117 2.08 -8.22 4.81
CA LYS A 117 2.25 -9.67 4.68
C LYS A 117 3.56 -10.03 4.00
N TYR A 118 3.89 -9.28 2.95
CA TYR A 118 5.08 -9.52 2.13
C TYR A 118 5.77 -8.20 1.83
N TYR A 119 7.10 -8.20 1.87
CA TYR A 119 7.90 -7.07 1.43
C TYR A 119 9.07 -7.55 0.58
N ASP A 120 9.16 -7.01 -0.64
CA ASP A 120 10.29 -7.21 -1.53
C ASP A 120 11.23 -6.01 -1.40
N LYS A 121 12.35 -6.21 -0.67
CA LYS A 121 13.38 -5.18 -0.47
C LYS A 121 14.01 -4.71 -1.78
N LYS A 122 14.17 -5.59 -2.78
CA LYS A 122 14.85 -5.26 -4.03
C LYS A 122 13.99 -4.36 -4.90
N ASN A 123 12.69 -4.64 -4.94
CA ASN A 123 11.74 -3.89 -5.75
C ASN A 123 10.97 -2.82 -4.95
N HIS A 124 11.19 -2.73 -3.64
CA HIS A 124 10.55 -1.81 -2.69
C HIS A 124 9.03 -1.86 -2.80
N CYS A 125 8.50 -3.08 -2.69
CA CYS A 125 7.11 -3.39 -2.91
C CYS A 125 6.55 -4.17 -1.73
N GLY A 126 5.47 -3.68 -1.12
CA GLY A 126 4.80 -4.30 0.02
C GLY A 126 3.37 -4.71 -0.32
N VAL A 127 2.95 -5.88 0.15
CA VAL A 127 1.55 -6.32 0.08
C VAL A 127 0.96 -6.27 1.48
N PHE A 128 -0.05 -5.42 1.65
CA PHE A 128 -0.81 -5.32 2.88
C PHE A 128 -2.12 -6.09 2.78
N LEU A 129 -2.53 -6.67 3.90
CA LEU A 129 -3.85 -7.27 4.10
C LEU A 129 -4.68 -6.42 5.05
N LEU A 130 -5.97 -6.30 4.76
CA LEU A 130 -6.95 -5.61 5.59
C LEU A 130 -8.14 -6.53 5.79
N ASN A 131 -8.59 -6.68 7.03
CA ASN A 131 -9.81 -7.42 7.35
C ASN A 131 -10.92 -6.44 7.68
N VAL A 132 -11.85 -6.28 6.75
CA VAL A 132 -12.98 -5.33 6.87
C VAL A 132 -14.26 -6.04 6.47
N THR A 133 -15.34 -5.82 7.23
CA THR A 133 -16.66 -6.44 6.96
C THR A 133 -16.63 -7.97 6.83
N GLY A 134 -15.72 -8.64 7.55
CA GLY A 134 -15.56 -10.11 7.48
C GLY A 134 -14.86 -10.62 6.21
N GLN A 135 -14.34 -9.74 5.37
CA GLN A 135 -13.58 -10.09 4.16
C GLN A 135 -12.14 -9.60 4.25
N THR A 136 -11.23 -10.40 3.72
CA THR A 136 -9.82 -10.03 3.57
C THR A 136 -9.61 -9.35 2.23
N HIS A 137 -9.03 -8.16 2.27
CA HIS A 137 -8.65 -7.39 1.11
C HIS A 137 -7.14 -7.15 1.06
N CYS A 138 -6.64 -6.78 -0.11
CA CYS A 138 -5.22 -6.56 -0.36
C CYS A 138 -4.97 -5.14 -0.85
N GLU A 139 -3.86 -4.54 -0.41
CA GLU A 139 -3.29 -3.31 -0.98
C GLU A 139 -1.84 -3.57 -1.43
N LEU A 140 -1.47 -3.11 -2.62
CA LEU A 140 -0.11 -3.14 -3.13
C LEU A 140 0.52 -1.76 -3.00
N HIS A 141 1.58 -1.67 -2.20
CA HIS A 141 2.33 -0.43 -1.97
C HIS A 141 3.67 -0.52 -2.68
N ILE A 142 4.03 0.47 -3.48
CA ILE A 142 5.27 0.46 -4.25
C ILE A 142 5.93 1.84 -4.24
N TRP A 143 7.25 1.87 -4.09
CA TRP A 143 7.99 3.11 -4.27
C TRP A 143 7.95 3.58 -5.73
N GLU A 144 8.02 4.90 -5.96
CA GLU A 144 8.02 5.49 -7.31
C GLU A 144 9.08 4.87 -8.24
N THR A 145 10.26 4.51 -7.69
CA THR A 145 11.34 3.86 -8.44
C THR A 145 10.98 2.46 -8.91
N GLY A 146 10.16 1.72 -8.15
CA GLY A 146 9.64 0.41 -8.54
C GLY A 146 8.67 0.48 -9.71
N ILE A 147 7.92 1.59 -9.84
CA ILE A 147 7.04 1.84 -10.98
C ILE A 147 7.87 2.10 -12.24
N LYS A 148 8.85 3.02 -12.15
CA LYS A 148 9.71 3.41 -13.29
C LYS A 148 10.47 2.23 -13.89
N LYS A 149 10.94 1.29 -13.07
CA LYS A 149 11.59 0.04 -13.53
C LYS A 149 10.65 -0.89 -14.31
N LYS A 150 9.36 -0.89 -13.99
CA LYS A 150 8.36 -1.76 -14.64
C LYS A 150 7.82 -1.18 -15.95
N ILE A 151 7.83 0.15 -16.12
CA ILE A 151 7.39 0.80 -17.38
C ILE A 151 8.34 0.49 -18.55
N ILE A 152 9.63 0.24 -18.29
CA ILE A 152 10.63 -0.10 -19.33
C ILE A 152 10.36 -1.47 -19.98
N PHE A 153 9.59 -2.36 -19.35
CA PHE A 153 9.27 -3.69 -19.89
C PHE A 153 7.97 -3.76 -20.72
N ILE A 154 7.30 -2.63 -20.98
CA ILE A 154 6.04 -2.57 -21.75
C ILE A 154 6.13 -1.55 -22.90
N LEU A 155 7.32 -1.31 -23.45
CA LEU A 155 7.52 -0.60 -24.72
C LEU A 155 8.39 -1.46 -25.65
#